data_AF-A0A2V5WZS0-F1
#
_entry.id   AF-A0A2V5WZS0-F1
#
_cell.length_a   1.000
_cell.length_b   1.000
_cell.length_c   1.000
_cell.angle_alpha   90.00
_cell.angle_beta   90.00
_cell.angle_gamma   90.00
#
_symmetry.space_group_name_H-M   'P 1'
#
loop_
_entity.id
_entity.type
_entity.pdbx_description
1 polymer ?
#
loop_
_entity_poly.entity_id
_entity_poly.type
_entity_poly.pdbx_seq_one_letter_code
_entity_poly.pdbx_strand_id
1 'polypeptide(L)'
;MPQLTGFMSETGGTLPLPTRILVHLHHAITGYWWIGALLTVGVIIGFRAFVRSDEGRIAWDRFRLVIPGYGRIIRHRYYAQFSRTLGTLMENGIPLLRSLDLVTEIAGNRFLERKLVEVRRAVIDGATLSAALQEQRLFPDLLTDM
;
A
#
# COMPACT_ATOMS: atom_id res chain seq x y z
N MET A 1 21.43 3.95 38.17
CA MET A 1 22.56 3.60 39.07
C MET A 1 23.24 4.89 39.52
N PRO A 2 22.93 5.47 40.69
CA PRO A 2 23.46 6.76 41.12
C PRO A 2 24.34 6.62 42.37
N GLN A 3 25.63 6.30 42.22
CA GLN A 3 26.60 6.40 43.34
C GLN A 3 28.02 6.86 42.93
N LEU A 4 28.26 7.27 41.69
CA LEU A 4 29.59 7.76 41.25
C LEU A 4 29.69 9.27 41.09
N THR A 5 28.58 10.01 41.15
CA THR A 5 28.55 11.47 40.96
C THR A 5 29.04 12.27 42.18
N GLY A 6 29.21 11.64 43.35
CA GLY A 6 29.67 12.33 44.58
C GLY A 6 31.19 12.55 44.67
N PHE A 7 31.99 11.71 44.02
CA PHE A 7 33.46 11.75 44.15
C PHE A 7 34.17 12.63 43.09
N MET A 8 33.48 13.09 42.05
CA MET A 8 34.09 13.91 40.98
C MET A 8 33.97 15.43 41.20
N SER A 9 33.32 15.87 42.29
CA SER A 9 33.10 17.29 42.63
C SER A 9 34.20 17.92 43.48
N GLU A 10 35.07 17.14 44.12
CA GLU A 10 36.14 17.67 44.98
C GLU A 10 37.44 18.01 44.23
N THR A 11 37.61 17.54 42.99
CA THR A 11 38.85 17.73 42.21
C THR A 11 38.68 18.70 41.04
N GLY A 12 38.09 19.87 41.25
CA GLY A 12 38.32 21.11 40.46
C GLY A 12 38.34 21.05 38.92
N GLY A 13 37.81 20.02 38.28
CA GLY A 13 37.92 19.77 36.84
C GLY A 13 36.57 19.99 36.19
N THR A 14 36.41 21.10 35.47
CA THR A 14 35.24 21.34 34.62
C THR A 14 34.94 20.10 33.79
N LEU A 15 33.71 19.57 33.85
CA LEU A 15 33.32 18.40 33.04
C LEU A 15 33.80 18.61 31.59
N PRO A 16 34.64 17.70 31.04
CA PRO A 16 35.12 17.81 29.67
C PRO A 16 33.96 17.96 28.69
N LEU A 17 34.06 18.86 27.71
CA LEU A 17 33.01 19.14 26.72
C LEU A 17 32.32 17.89 26.13
N PRO A 18 33.01 16.75 25.85
CA PRO A 18 32.37 15.54 25.33
C PRO A 18 31.29 14.95 26.25
N THR A 19 31.46 14.98 27.57
CA THR A 19 30.49 14.41 28.52
C THR A 19 29.27 15.31 28.72
N ARG A 20 29.42 16.64 28.61
CA ARG A 20 28.28 17.57 28.66
C ARG A 20 27.36 17.41 27.44
N ILE A 21 27.94 17.20 26.26
CA ILE A 21 27.19 16.87 25.03
C ILE A 21 26.44 15.54 25.20
N LEU A 22 27.08 14.53 25.78
CA LEU A 22 26.47 13.21 26.01
C LEU A 22 25.26 13.29 26.97
N VAL A 23 25.37 14.05 28.06
CA VAL A 23 24.29 14.22 29.04
C VAL A 23 23.12 15.01 28.46
N HIS A 24 23.38 16.05 27.67
CA HIS A 24 22.31 16.80 26.99
C HIS A 24 21.63 15.97 25.89
N LEU A 25 22.40 15.15 25.16
CA LEU A 25 21.84 14.22 24.18
C LEU A 25 20.96 13.15 24.87
N HIS A 26 21.38 12.66 26.04
CA HIS A 26 20.59 11.73 26.84
C HIS A 26 19.27 12.35 27.31
N HIS A 27 19.30 13.57 27.85
CA HIS A 27 18.08 14.29 28.27
C HIS A 27 17.20 14.69 27.08
N ALA A 28 17.77 14.93 25.89
CA ALA A 28 16.99 15.15 24.68
C ALA A 28 16.27 13.87 24.23
N ILE A 29 16.89 12.70 24.34
CA ILE A 29 16.27 11.44 23.93
C ILE A 29 15.24 10.96 24.96
N THR A 30 15.55 11.02 26.26
CA THR A 30 14.61 10.64 27.34
C THR A 30 13.58 11.72 27.66
N GLY A 31 13.82 12.97 27.24
CA GLY A 31 12.89 14.07 27.40
C GLY A 31 11.91 14.25 26.25
N TYR A 32 12.17 13.70 25.06
CA TYR A 32 11.33 13.91 23.86
C TYR A 32 10.78 12.61 23.22
N TRP A 33 10.97 11.45 23.85
CA TRP A 33 10.41 10.17 23.36
C TRP A 33 8.88 10.25 23.17
N TRP A 34 8.18 11.01 24.01
CA TRP A 34 6.73 11.22 23.92
C TRP A 34 6.34 12.05 22.70
N ILE A 35 7.17 13.00 22.24
CA ILE A 35 6.96 13.71 20.96
C ILE A 35 7.11 12.73 19.80
N GLY A 36 8.13 11.87 19.83
CA GLY A 36 8.31 10.82 18.83
C GLY A 36 7.13 9.84 18.79
N ALA A 37 6.64 9.42 19.96
CA ALA A 37 5.46 8.56 20.08
C ALA A 37 4.19 9.26 19.57
N LEU A 38 3.95 10.52 19.95
CA LEU A 38 2.79 11.31 19.52
C LEU A 38 2.82 11.60 18.02
N LEU A 39 4.00 11.90 17.46
CA LEU A 39 4.20 12.05 16.02
C LEU A 39 3.91 10.73 15.30
N THR A 40 4.43 9.61 15.80
CA THR A 40 4.19 8.29 15.22
C THR A 40 2.71 7.92 15.23
N VAL A 41 2.03 8.13 16.36
CA VAL A 41 0.59 7.89 16.48
C VAL A 41 -0.20 8.82 15.57
N GLY A 42 0.16 10.10 15.51
CA GLY A 42 -0.45 11.09 14.61
C GLY A 42 -0.29 10.71 13.14
N VAL A 43 0.91 10.26 12.75
CA VAL A 43 1.18 9.75 11.40
C VAL A 43 0.38 8.48 11.13
N ILE A 44 0.31 7.52 12.06
CA ILE A 44 -0.48 6.30 11.89
C ILE A 44 -1.96 6.63 11.72
N ILE A 45 -2.52 7.51 12.56
CA ILE A 45 -3.93 7.90 12.49
C ILE A 45 -4.20 8.68 11.21
N GLY A 46 -3.36 9.67 10.88
CA GLY A 46 -3.49 10.47 9.65
C GLY A 46 -3.35 9.62 8.40
N PHE A 47 -2.38 8.71 8.37
CA PHE A 47 -2.19 7.75 7.30
C PHE A 47 -3.37 6.77 7.19
N ARG A 48 -3.87 6.27 8.32
CA ARG A 48 -5.04 5.37 8.34
C ARG A 48 -6.32 6.09 7.91
N ALA A 49 -6.49 7.35 8.28
CA ALA A 49 -7.59 8.20 7.82
C ALA A 49 -7.48 8.48 6.31
N PHE A 50 -6.26 8.76 5.83
CA PHE A 50 -5.98 8.94 4.40
C PHE A 50 -6.28 7.67 3.60
N VAL A 51 -5.82 6.49 4.02
CA VAL A 51 -6.10 5.20 3.36
C VAL A 51 -7.58 4.79 3.45
N ARG A 52 -8.34 5.34 4.41
CA ARG A 52 -9.81 5.14 4.48
C ARG A 52 -10.58 5.97 3.46
N SER A 53 -10.04 7.10 2.99
CA SER A 53 -10.64 7.88 1.90
C SER A 53 -10.63 7.11 0.58
N ASP A 54 -11.61 7.33 -0.30
CA ASP A 54 -11.70 6.61 -1.58
C ASP A 54 -10.50 6.86 -2.48
N GLU A 55 -9.99 8.10 -2.51
CA GLU A 55 -8.80 8.48 -3.28
C GLU A 55 -7.52 7.91 -2.68
N GLY A 56 -7.37 7.98 -1.36
CA GLY A 56 -6.21 7.42 -0.66
C GLY A 56 -6.16 5.90 -0.70
N ARG A 57 -7.32 5.22 -0.70
CA ARG A 57 -7.41 3.77 -0.89
C ARG A 57 -6.85 3.35 -2.24
N ILE A 58 -7.14 4.11 -3.29
CA ILE A 58 -6.71 3.79 -4.66
C ILE A 58 -5.23 4.07 -4.86
N ALA A 59 -4.73 5.18 -4.31
CA ALA A 59 -3.30 5.46 -4.27
C ALA A 59 -2.53 4.38 -3.49
N TRP A 60 -3.08 3.93 -2.36
CA TRP A 60 -2.51 2.86 -1.54
C TRP A 60 -2.52 1.50 -2.25
N ASP A 61 -3.65 1.12 -2.85
CA ASP A 61 -3.79 -0.13 -3.60
C ASP A 61 -2.87 -0.15 -4.83
N ARG A 62 -2.72 0.98 -5.51
CA ARG A 62 -1.74 1.15 -6.60
C ARG A 62 -0.32 1.01 -6.07
N PHE A 63 0.02 1.67 -4.96
CA PHE A 63 1.34 1.57 -4.34
C PHE A 63 1.69 0.13 -4.00
N ARG A 64 0.76 -0.63 -3.40
CA ARG A 64 0.94 -2.06 -3.08
C ARG A 64 1.20 -2.93 -4.29
N LEU A 65 0.66 -2.59 -5.46
CA LEU A 65 0.90 -3.30 -6.72
C LEU A 65 2.29 -3.03 -7.33
N VAL A 66 2.92 -1.91 -6.97
CA VAL A 66 4.26 -1.51 -7.45
C VAL A 66 5.37 -2.09 -6.56
N ILE A 67 5.06 -2.48 -5.32
CA ILE A 67 6.05 -3.08 -4.41
C ILE A 67 6.65 -4.34 -5.06
N PRO A 68 7.99 -4.39 -5.27
CA PRO A 68 8.65 -5.54 -5.86
C PRO A 68 8.42 -6.79 -5.01
N GLY A 69 8.10 -7.92 -5.65
CA GLY A 69 7.69 -9.16 -4.98
C GLY A 69 6.21 -9.20 -4.64
N TYR A 70 5.74 -8.34 -3.73
CA TYR A 70 4.36 -8.37 -3.22
C TYR A 70 3.31 -8.08 -4.31
N GLY A 71 3.57 -7.09 -5.17
CA GLY A 71 2.68 -6.73 -6.26
C GLY A 71 2.48 -7.86 -7.27
N ARG A 72 3.53 -8.67 -7.53
CA ARG A 72 3.45 -9.82 -8.45
C ARG A 72 2.46 -10.86 -7.93
N ILE A 73 2.48 -11.17 -6.64
CA ILE A 73 1.60 -12.17 -6.01
C ILE A 73 0.14 -11.73 -6.10
N ILE A 74 -0.16 -10.46 -5.77
CA ILE A 74 -1.51 -9.92 -5.85
C ILE A 74 -2.04 -10.02 -7.29
N ARG A 75 -1.22 -9.59 -8.26
CA ARG A 75 -1.60 -9.65 -9.68
C ARG A 75 -1.88 -11.07 -10.16
N HIS A 76 -1.04 -12.05 -9.82
CA HIS A 76 -1.25 -13.45 -10.24
C HIS A 76 -2.52 -14.05 -9.63
N ARG A 77 -2.76 -13.79 -8.33
CA ARG A 77 -4.00 -14.20 -7.66
C ARG A 77 -5.21 -13.59 -8.35
N TYR A 78 -5.12 -12.32 -8.69
CA TYR A 78 -6.18 -11.61 -9.37
C TYR A 78 -6.47 -12.18 -10.77
N TYR A 79 -5.46 -12.40 -11.61
CA TYR A 79 -5.68 -12.99 -12.95
C TYR A 79 -6.31 -14.37 -12.87
N ALA A 80 -5.82 -15.23 -11.96
CA ALA A 80 -6.37 -16.56 -11.78
C ALA A 80 -7.86 -16.52 -11.36
N GLN A 81 -8.20 -15.65 -10.41
CA GLN A 81 -9.58 -15.47 -9.98
C GLN A 81 -10.45 -14.86 -11.09
N PHE A 82 -9.94 -13.84 -11.78
CA PHE A 82 -10.60 -13.17 -12.90
C PHE A 82 -10.98 -14.17 -13.99
N SER A 83 -10.01 -14.92 -14.52
CA SER A 83 -10.25 -15.88 -15.60
C SER A 83 -11.19 -17.00 -15.17
N ARG A 84 -11.03 -17.52 -13.94
CA ARG A 84 -11.90 -18.58 -13.42
C ARG A 84 -13.33 -18.11 -13.27
N THR A 85 -13.56 -16.97 -12.61
CA THR A 85 -14.91 -16.45 -12.40
C THR A 85 -15.54 -16.02 -13.71
N LEU A 86 -14.81 -15.33 -14.59
CA LEU A 86 -15.32 -14.93 -15.89
C LEU A 86 -15.72 -16.15 -16.73
N GLY A 87 -14.86 -17.18 -16.79
CA GLY A 87 -15.15 -18.43 -17.48
C GLY A 87 -16.40 -19.12 -16.94
N THR A 88 -16.50 -19.29 -15.62
CA THR A 88 -17.70 -19.89 -15.00
C THR A 88 -18.97 -19.10 -15.29
N LEU A 89 -18.94 -17.77 -15.25
CA LEU A 89 -20.13 -16.96 -15.55
C LEU A 89 -20.53 -17.10 -17.02
N MET A 90 -19.56 -17.06 -17.94
CA MET A 90 -19.80 -17.22 -19.37
C MET A 90 -20.29 -18.63 -19.73
N GLU A 91 -19.73 -19.68 -19.12
CA GLU A 91 -20.20 -21.07 -19.26
C GLU A 91 -21.66 -21.24 -18.81
N ASN A 92 -22.07 -20.51 -17.77
CA ASN A 92 -23.45 -20.47 -17.28
C ASN A 92 -24.37 -19.57 -18.13
N GLY A 93 -23.92 -19.09 -19.29
CA GLY A 93 -24.71 -18.29 -20.22
C GLY A 93 -24.90 -16.83 -19.78
N ILE A 94 -24.12 -16.33 -18.83
CA ILE A 94 -24.21 -14.92 -18.41
C ILE A 94 -23.52 -14.05 -19.46
N PRO A 95 -24.20 -12.99 -19.97
CA PRO A 95 -23.63 -12.10 -20.98
C PRO A 95 -22.31 -11.47 -20.52
N LEU A 96 -21.33 -11.35 -21.44
CA LEU A 96 -19.99 -10.85 -21.14
C LEU A 96 -19.96 -9.55 -20.33
N LEU A 97 -20.76 -8.55 -20.74
CA LEU A 97 -20.81 -7.26 -20.04
C LEU A 97 -21.26 -7.39 -18.58
N ARG A 98 -22.21 -8.28 -18.31
CA ARG A 98 -22.70 -8.57 -16.95
C ARG A 98 -21.67 -9.39 -16.17
N SER A 99 -20.99 -10.31 -16.83
CA SER A 99 -19.90 -11.08 -16.23
C SER A 99 -18.73 -10.18 -15.84
N LEU A 100 -18.40 -9.17 -16.65
CA LEU A 100 -17.39 -8.15 -16.32
C LEU A 100 -17.79 -7.31 -15.10
N ASP A 101 -19.07 -6.93 -14.98
CA ASP A 101 -19.58 -6.22 -13.79
C ASP A 101 -19.37 -7.04 -12.52
N LEU A 102 -19.77 -8.32 -12.55
CA LEU A 102 -19.64 -9.23 -11.40
C LEU A 102 -18.18 -9.50 -11.02
N VAL A 103 -17.31 -9.71 -12.00
CA VAL A 103 -15.89 -9.97 -11.74
C VAL A 103 -15.18 -8.71 -11.20
N THR A 104 -15.61 -7.52 -11.62
CA THR A 104 -15.08 -6.25 -11.09
C THR A 104 -15.30 -6.17 -9.58
N GLU A 105 -16.48 -6.51 -9.08
CA GLU A 105 -16.78 -6.47 -7.64
C GLU A 105 -15.93 -7.46 -6.80
N ILE A 106 -15.45 -8.54 -7.43
CA ILE A 106 -14.68 -9.61 -6.76
C ILE A 106 -13.17 -9.29 -6.71
N ALA A 107 -12.70 -8.28 -7.44
CA ALA A 107 -11.28 -7.91 -7.55
C ALA A 107 -10.63 -7.56 -6.20
N GLY A 108 -11.39 -6.95 -5.27
CA GLY A 108 -10.95 -6.59 -3.92
C GLY A 108 -9.84 -5.53 -3.85
N ASN A 109 -9.44 -4.96 -4.99
CA ASN A 109 -8.45 -3.90 -5.13
C ASN A 109 -9.06 -2.78 -5.97
N ARG A 110 -9.23 -1.60 -5.38
CA ARG A 110 -9.97 -0.50 -6.03
C ARG A 110 -9.26 0.02 -7.29
N PHE A 111 -7.94 -0.11 -7.37
CA PHE A 111 -7.20 0.25 -8.57
C PHE A 111 -7.49 -0.72 -9.73
N LEU A 112 -7.54 -2.04 -9.46
CA LEU A 112 -7.91 -3.04 -10.47
C LEU A 112 -9.38 -2.90 -10.89
N GLU A 113 -10.27 -2.59 -9.94
CA GLU A 113 -11.68 -2.31 -10.22
C GLU A 113 -11.86 -1.16 -11.21
N ARG A 114 -11.21 -0.01 -10.96
CA ARG A 114 -11.25 1.14 -11.89
C ARG A 114 -10.78 0.74 -13.29
N LYS A 115 -9.76 -0.11 -13.36
CA LYS A 115 -9.19 -0.57 -14.63
C LYS A 115 -10.13 -1.51 -15.38
N LEU A 116 -10.85 -2.39 -14.68
CA LEU A 116 -11.91 -3.19 -15.31
C LEU A 116 -13.11 -2.38 -15.76
N VAL A 117 -13.47 -1.31 -15.03
CA VAL A 117 -14.52 -0.39 -15.48
C VAL A 117 -14.14 0.27 -16.80
N GLU A 118 -12.87 0.66 -16.98
CA GLU A 118 -12.35 1.17 -18.25
C GLU A 118 -12.39 0.10 -19.36
N VAL A 119 -11.98 -1.15 -19.07
CA VAL A 119 -12.07 -2.28 -20.01
C VAL A 119 -13.51 -2.47 -20.48
N ARG A 120 -14.46 -2.51 -19.55
CA ARG A 120 -15.89 -2.68 -19.86
C ARG A 120 -16.41 -1.56 -20.75
N ARG A 121 -16.03 -0.30 -20.47
CA ARG A 121 -16.41 0.83 -21.32
C ARG A 121 -15.90 0.65 -22.75
N ALA A 122 -14.63 0.29 -22.92
CA ALA A 122 -14.07 0.02 -24.23
C ALA A 122 -14.81 -1.11 -24.98
N VAL A 123 -15.23 -2.17 -24.28
CA VAL A 123 -16.03 -3.25 -24.88
C VAL A 123 -17.43 -2.78 -25.28
N ILE A 124 -18.06 -1.90 -24.50
CA ILE A 124 -19.34 -1.26 -24.87
C ILE A 124 -19.18 -0.39 -26.12
N ASP A 125 -18.04 0.30 -26.23
CA ASP A 125 -17.70 1.15 -27.36
C ASP A 125 -17.30 0.34 -28.61
N GLY A 126 -17.29 -1.00 -28.54
CA GLY A 126 -17.08 -1.92 -29.66
C GLY A 126 -15.68 -2.51 -29.76
N ALA A 127 -14.78 -2.25 -28.80
CA ALA A 127 -13.48 -2.92 -28.75
C ALA A 127 -13.64 -4.41 -28.41
N THR A 128 -12.72 -5.24 -28.90
CA THR A 128 -12.63 -6.62 -28.43
C THR A 128 -12.18 -6.66 -26.97
N LEU A 129 -12.58 -7.68 -26.22
CA LEU A 129 -12.15 -7.86 -24.83
C LEU A 129 -10.61 -7.93 -24.72
N SER A 130 -9.98 -8.67 -25.63
CA SER A 130 -8.52 -8.78 -25.73
C SER A 130 -7.85 -7.40 -25.84
N ALA A 131 -8.28 -6.58 -26.82
CA ALA A 131 -7.72 -5.25 -27.03
C ALA A 131 -7.95 -4.33 -25.82
N ALA A 132 -9.15 -4.38 -25.23
CA ALA A 132 -9.50 -3.58 -24.06
C ALA A 132 -8.64 -3.95 -22.83
N LEU A 133 -8.35 -5.23 -22.61
CA LEU A 133 -7.47 -5.72 -21.54
C LEU A 133 -6.01 -5.34 -21.81
N GLN A 134 -5.54 -5.46 -23.05
CA GLN A 134 -4.18 -5.15 -23.46
C GLN A 134 -3.84 -3.66 -23.26
N GLU A 135 -4.79 -2.76 -23.57
CA GLU A 135 -4.64 -1.31 -23.39
C GLU A 135 -4.33 -0.94 -21.93
N GLN A 136 -4.82 -1.73 -20.96
CA GLN A 136 -4.56 -1.45 -19.55
C GLN A 136 -3.13 -1.74 -19.11
N ARG A 137 -2.33 -2.50 -19.89
CA ARG A 137 -0.95 -2.93 -19.56
C ARG A 137 -0.82 -3.57 -18.18
N LEU A 138 -1.92 -4.12 -17.67
CA LEU A 138 -2.00 -4.76 -16.37
C LEU A 138 -2.15 -6.26 -16.48
N PHE A 139 -2.57 -6.81 -17.61
CA PHE A 139 -2.77 -8.23 -17.80
C PHE A 139 -1.55 -8.83 -18.52
N PRO A 140 -1.17 -10.09 -18.20
CA PRO A 140 -0.08 -10.75 -18.91
C PRO A 140 -0.50 -11.08 -20.34
N ASP A 141 0.45 -11.05 -21.29
CA ASP A 141 0.17 -11.26 -22.72
C ASP A 141 -0.58 -12.57 -23.00
N LEU A 142 -0.24 -13.64 -22.27
CA LEU A 142 -0.91 -14.94 -22.34
C LEU A 142 -2.43 -14.86 -22.10
N LEU A 143 -2.90 -13.89 -21.31
CA LEU A 143 -4.32 -13.69 -21.02
C LEU A 143 -5.01 -12.82 -22.08
N THR A 144 -4.26 -11.98 -22.79
CA THR A 144 -4.80 -11.10 -23.83
C THR A 144 -4.76 -11.72 -25.22
N ASP A 145 -3.98 -12.77 -25.44
CA ASP A 145 -3.94 -13.54 -26.71
C ASP A 145 -5.16 -14.47 -26.89
N MET A 146 -6.37 -13.92 -26.72
CA MET A 146 -7.65 -14.63 -26.87
C MET A 146 -8.38 -14.26 -28.16
#